data_AF-A0A6A4GCD1-F1
#
_entry.id   AF-A0A6A4GCD1-F1
#
_cell.length_a   1.000
_cell.length_b   1.000
_cell.length_c   1.000
_cell.angle_alpha   90.00
_cell.angle_beta   90.00
_cell.angle_gamma   90.00
#
_symmetry.space_group_name_H-M   'P 1'
#
loop_
_entity.id
_entity.type
_entity.pdbx_description
1 polymer ?
#
loop_
_entity_poly.entity_id
_entity_poly.type
_entity_poly.pdbx_seq_one_letter_code
_entity_poly.pdbx_strand_id
1 'polypeptide(L)'
;VIDNGSAMCKAGFAGDDAPRAVFPSLVGRRRQQSSMVGFSNKDSFVGDEAQAKRGILNLKYPIEHGIITNWDDMEKIWYHTLLSSILLNAKMASFIS
;
A
#
# COMPACT_ATOMS: atom_id res chain seq x y z
N VAL A 1 6.75 -6.38 12.31
CA VAL A 1 7.77 -5.34 12.02
C VAL A 1 7.36 -4.62 10.75
N ILE A 2 7.38 -3.28 10.76
CA ILE A 2 7.13 -2.45 9.57
C ILE A 2 8.31 -1.49 9.41
N ASP A 3 8.95 -1.52 8.25
CA ASP A 3 10.02 -0.61 7.83
C ASP A 3 9.45 0.39 6.80
N ASN A 4 9.39 1.66 7.20
CA ASN A 4 8.79 2.75 6.43
C ASN A 4 9.86 3.46 5.58
N GLY A 5 10.35 2.80 4.53
CA GLY A 5 11.33 3.41 3.62
C GLY A 5 10.71 4.43 2.67
N SER A 6 11.46 5.46 2.28
CA SER A 6 11.00 6.48 1.31
C SER A 6 10.63 5.91 -0.06
N ALA A 7 11.35 4.88 -0.52
CA ALA A 7 11.05 4.22 -1.78
C ALA A 7 10.13 3.01 -1.59
N MET A 8 10.41 2.18 -0.58
CA MET A 8 9.77 0.89 -0.37
C MET A 8 9.33 0.73 1.08
N CYS A 9 8.10 0.29 1.27
CA CYS A 9 7.60 -0.19 2.54
C CYS A 9 7.83 -1.70 2.61
N LYS A 10 8.31 -2.18 3.76
CA LYS A 10 8.50 -3.61 4.02
C LYS A 10 7.82 -4.00 5.31
N ALA A 11 7.16 -5.15 5.34
CA ALA A 11 6.50 -5.65 6.54
C ALA A 11 6.58 -7.17 6.65
N GLY A 12 6.62 -7.67 7.88
CA GLY A 12 6.65 -9.09 8.23
C GLY A 12 6.40 -9.31 9.72
N PHE A 13 6.35 -10.55 10.17
CA PHE A 13 6.26 -10.86 11.59
C PHE A 13 7.66 -10.82 12.22
N ALA A 14 7.72 -10.61 13.53
CA ALA A 14 8.99 -10.69 14.24
C ALA A 14 9.48 -12.15 14.21
N GLY A 15 10.77 -12.35 13.87
CA GLY A 15 11.35 -13.68 13.73
C GLY A 15 11.27 -14.29 12.32
N ASP A 16 10.58 -13.65 11.37
CA ASP A 16 10.64 -14.05 9.96
C ASP A 16 12.05 -13.75 9.39
N ASP A 17 12.58 -14.66 8.57
CA ASP A 17 13.89 -14.48 7.89
C ASP A 17 13.87 -13.39 6.80
N ALA A 18 12.68 -13.04 6.30
CA ALA A 18 12.46 -12.08 5.23
C ALA A 18 11.11 -11.35 5.39
N PRO A 19 10.96 -10.13 4.85
CA PRO A 19 9.67 -9.44 4.86
C PRO A 19 8.62 -10.22 4.05
N ARG A 20 7.40 -10.33 4.57
CA ARG A 20 6.26 -10.96 3.90
C ARG A 20 5.60 -10.05 2.86
N ALA A 21 5.78 -8.74 2.98
CA ALA A 21 5.30 -7.75 2.02
C ALA A 21 6.40 -6.73 1.74
N VAL A 22 6.60 -6.41 0.47
CA VAL A 22 7.52 -5.39 -0.01
C VAL A 22 6.85 -4.66 -1.17
N PHE A 23 6.59 -3.37 -1.05
CA PHE A 23 5.88 -2.60 -2.07
C PHE A 23 6.30 -1.11 -2.07
N PRO A 24 6.10 -0.36 -3.18
CA PRO A 24 6.44 1.06 -3.25
C PRO A 24 5.71 1.93 -2.22
N SER A 25 6.42 2.84 -1.57
CA SER A 25 5.86 3.78 -0.58
C SER A 25 5.16 4.96 -1.27
N LEU A 26 4.09 4.69 -2.01
CA LEU A 26 3.36 5.72 -2.76
C LEU A 26 1.84 5.52 -2.74
N VAL A 27 1.14 6.64 -2.86
CA VAL A 27 -0.32 6.72 -2.98
C VAL A 27 -0.67 7.39 -4.31
N GLY A 28 -1.54 6.75 -5.08
CA GLY A 28 -2.06 7.28 -6.34
C GLY A 28 -3.52 7.71 -6.22
N ARG A 29 -3.85 8.92 -6.65
CA ARG A 29 -5.23 9.43 -6.76
C ARG A 29 -5.58 9.77 -8.20
N ARG A 30 -6.84 9.62 -8.59
CA ARG A 30 -7.28 9.94 -9.96
C ARG A 30 -7.13 11.44 -10.23
N ARG A 31 -6.61 11.79 -11.42
CA ARG A 31 -6.44 13.19 -11.86
C ARG A 31 -7.78 13.90 -12.12
N GLN A 32 -8.80 13.15 -12.50
CA GLN A 32 -10.17 13.64 -12.72
C GLN A 32 -11.17 12.68 -12.05
N GLN A 33 -12.05 13.26 -11.24
CA GLN A 33 -13.19 12.61 -10.59
C GLN A 33 -14.38 12.43 -11.55
N SER A 34 -14.16 12.36 -12.86
CA SER A 34 -15.22 11.98 -13.77
C SER A 34 -15.60 10.52 -13.49
N SER A 35 -16.83 10.32 -13.05
CA SER A 35 -17.46 9.04 -12.74
C SER A 35 -17.46 8.15 -13.98
N MET A 36 -16.37 7.42 -14.17
CA MET A 36 -16.30 6.36 -15.17
C MET A 36 -17.15 5.20 -14.65
N VAL A 37 -18.28 4.96 -15.30
CA VAL A 37 -19.18 3.85 -15.02
C VAL A 37 -18.40 2.54 -15.13
N GLY A 38 -18.32 1.78 -14.03
CA GLY A 38 -17.65 0.47 -13.98
C GLY A 38 -16.36 0.40 -13.15
N PHE A 39 -15.83 1.53 -12.66
CA PHE A 39 -14.76 1.52 -11.64
C PHE A 39 -15.38 1.64 -10.25
N SER A 40 -14.92 0.82 -9.30
CA SER A 40 -15.29 1.01 -7.89
C SER A 40 -14.89 2.41 -7.41
N ASN A 41 -15.66 2.99 -6.49
CA ASN A 41 -15.40 4.29 -5.83
C ASN A 41 -14.15 4.27 -4.93
N LYS A 42 -13.06 3.64 -5.37
CA LYS A 42 -11.80 3.63 -4.64
C LYS A 42 -11.06 4.92 -4.97
N ASP A 43 -11.10 5.87 -4.06
CA ASP A 43 -10.52 7.22 -4.24
C ASP A 43 -8.97 7.22 -4.28
N SER A 44 -8.35 6.14 -3.80
CA SER A 44 -6.89 6.02 -3.74
C SER A 44 -6.40 4.59 -3.95
N PHE A 45 -5.22 4.50 -4.56
CA PHE A 45 -4.48 3.28 -4.82
C PHE A 45 -3.15 3.35 -4.07
N VAL A 46 -2.62 2.23 -3.60
CA VAL A 46 -1.38 2.17 -2.81
C VAL A 46 -0.42 1.17 -3.44
N GLY A 47 0.89 1.43 -3.35
CA GLY A 47 1.92 0.46 -3.73
C GLY A 47 1.89 0.06 -5.20
N ASP A 48 2.05 -1.24 -5.46
CA ASP A 48 2.12 -1.80 -6.82
C ASP A 48 0.88 -1.47 -7.65
N GLU A 49 -0.29 -1.40 -7.03
CA GLU A 49 -1.54 -1.08 -7.71
C GLU A 49 -1.52 0.36 -8.25
N ALA A 50 -1.00 1.31 -7.47
CA ALA A 50 -0.86 2.69 -7.89
C ALA A 50 0.24 2.84 -8.95
N GLN A 51 1.36 2.13 -8.79
CA GLN A 51 2.47 2.13 -9.74
C GLN A 51 2.05 1.60 -11.12
N ALA A 52 1.28 0.50 -11.15
CA ALA A 52 0.74 -0.07 -12.38
C ALA A 52 -0.21 0.91 -13.12
N LYS A 53 -0.86 1.81 -12.38
CA LYS A 53 -1.81 2.79 -12.91
C LYS A 53 -1.21 4.21 -13.05
N ARG A 54 0.12 4.35 -13.06
CA ARG A 54 0.83 5.67 -13.10
C ARG A 54 0.40 6.62 -14.22
N GLY A 55 -0.09 6.09 -15.35
CA GLY A 55 -0.54 6.89 -16.50
C GLY A 55 -1.83 7.67 -16.23
N ILE A 56 -2.68 7.20 -15.31
CA ILE A 56 -3.99 7.79 -15.03
C ILE A 56 -4.11 8.35 -13.60
N LEU A 57 -3.09 8.10 -12.77
CA LEU A 57 -3.03 8.58 -11.39
C LEU A 57 -2.05 9.76 -11.24
N ASN A 58 -2.30 10.59 -10.24
CA ASN A 58 -1.33 11.48 -9.65
C ASN A 58 -0.69 10.73 -8.47
N LEU A 59 0.60 10.40 -8.60
CA LEU A 59 1.34 9.64 -7.58
C LEU A 59 2.01 10.60 -6.59
N LYS A 60 1.91 10.28 -5.30
CA LYS A 60 2.52 11.01 -4.20
C LYS A 60 3.32 10.06 -3.30
N TYR A 61 4.44 10.57 -2.79
CA TYR A 61 5.33 9.86 -1.87
C TYR A 61 5.22 10.54 -0.51
N PRO A 62 4.59 9.91 0.49
CA PRO A 62 4.37 10.54 1.79
C PRO A 62 5.60 10.56 2.70
N ILE A 63 6.73 9.99 2.26
CA ILE A 63 7.99 9.97 2.99
C ILE A 63 9.08 10.55 2.09
N GLU A 64 9.59 11.72 2.43
CA GLU A 64 10.69 12.38 1.74
C GLU A 64 11.92 12.41 2.65
N HIS A 65 13.05 11.90 2.16
CA HIS A 65 14.30 11.83 2.93
C HIS A 65 14.15 11.17 4.32
N GLY A 66 13.34 10.12 4.43
CA GLY A 66 13.07 9.40 5.69
C GLY A 66 12.11 10.10 6.64
N ILE A 67 11.57 11.27 6.27
CA ILE A 67 10.61 12.03 7.08
C ILE A 67 9.22 11.91 6.47
N ILE A 68 8.23 11.62 7.30
CA ILE A 68 6.83 11.62 6.87
C ILE A 68 6.39 13.06 6.62
N THR A 69 6.03 13.37 5.37
CA THR A 69 5.58 14.70 4.93
C THR A 69 4.06 14.76 4.71
N ASN A 70 3.40 13.61 4.60
CA ASN A 70 1.94 13.53 4.47
C ASN A 70 1.39 12.37 5.31
N TRP A 71 0.78 12.70 6.45
CA TRP A 71 0.23 11.73 7.39
C TRP A 71 -1.01 11.00 6.86
N ASP A 72 -1.89 11.69 6.13
CA ASP A 72 -3.09 11.07 5.53
C ASP A 72 -2.73 9.99 4.50
N ASP A 73 -1.64 10.17 3.79
CA ASP A 73 -1.13 9.19 2.81
C ASP A 73 -0.35 8.07 3.50
N MET A 74 0.36 8.36 4.60
CA MET A 74 0.95 7.30 5.41
C MET A 74 -0.08 6.38 6.06
N GLU A 75 -1.21 6.92 6.53
CA GLU A 75 -2.28 6.10 7.10
C GLU A 75 -2.80 5.08 6.07
N LYS A 76 -2.93 5.48 4.81
CA LYS A 76 -3.32 4.58 3.71
C LYS A 76 -2.26 3.51 3.45
N ILE A 77 -0.96 3.86 3.51
CA ILE A 77 0.14 2.90 3.40
C ILE A 77 0.11 1.90 4.56
N TRP A 78 -0.10 2.35 5.79
CA TRP A 78 -0.20 1.44 6.94
C TRP A 78 -1.41 0.54 6.87
N TYR A 79 -2.58 1.06 6.48
CA TYR A 79 -3.76 0.23 6.27
C TYR A 79 -3.52 -0.85 5.20
N HIS A 80 -2.92 -0.46 4.07
CA HIS A 80 -2.51 -1.42 3.03
C HIS A 80 -1.51 -2.46 3.56
N THR A 81 -0.53 -2.02 4.36
CA THR A 81 0.47 -2.89 4.98
C THR A 81 -0.17 -3.92 5.90
N LEU A 82 -1.10 -3.50 6.77
CA LEU A 82 -1.78 -4.38 7.73
C LEU A 82 -2.65 -5.41 7.01
N LEU A 83 -3.37 -5.01 5.97
CA LEU A 83 -4.14 -5.95 5.15
C LEU A 83 -3.22 -6.96 4.44
N SER A 84 -2.16 -6.49 3.77
CA SER A 84 -1.23 -7.37 3.05
C SER A 84 -0.47 -8.31 3.97
N SER A 85 -0.10 -7.86 5.18
CA SER A 85 0.67 -8.65 6.15
C SER A 85 -0.19 -9.63 6.95
N ILE A 86 -1.44 -9.27 7.29
CA ILE A 86 -2.33 -10.08 8.15
C ILE A 86 -3.23 -11.01 7.31
N LEU A 87 -3.77 -10.57 6.16
CA LEU A 87 -4.74 -11.37 5.40
C LEU A 87 -4.13 -12.47 4.52
N LEU A 88 -2.80 -12.53 4.40
CA LEU A 88 -2.12 -13.67 3.78
C LEU A 88 -2.10 -14.93 4.67
N ASN A 89 -2.50 -14.83 5.95
CA ASN A 89 -2.73 -16.01 6.81
C ASN A 89 -4.20 -16.50 6.78
N ALA A 90 -5.18 -15.66 6.43
CA ALA A 90 -6.59 -16.07 6.44
C ALA A 90 -6.95 -17.08 5.33
N LYS A 91 -6.19 -17.11 4.23
CA LYS A 91 -6.37 -18.12 3.15
C LYS A 91 -5.63 -19.45 3.40
N MET A 92 -4.72 -19.52 4.37
CA MET A 92 -4.05 -20.77 4.75
C MET A 92 -4.66 -21.40 6.01
N ALA A 93 -5.29 -20.61 6.88
CA ALA A 93 -5.98 -21.12 8.07
C ALA A 93 -7.28 -21.87 7.77
N SER A 94 -7.90 -21.69 6.60
CA SER A 94 -9.09 -22.46 6.17
C SER A 94 -8.77 -23.80 5.51
N PHE A 95 -7.50 -24.20 5.42
CA PHE A 95 -7.06 -25.51 4.92
C PHE A 95 -6.62 -26.48 6.04
N ILE A 96 -6.76 -26.08 7.31
CA ILE A 96 -6.46 -26.93 8.47
C ILE A 96 -7.56 -26.78 9.56
N SER A 97 -8.82 -26.71 9.12
CA SER A 97 -10.00 -26.84 9.99
C SER A 97 -10.95 -27.87 9.43
#